data_AF-A0A841VDN1-F1
#
_entry.id   AF-A0A841VDN1-F1
#
_cell.length_a   1.000
_cell.length_b   1.000
_cell.length_c   1.000
_cell.angle_alpha   90.00
_cell.angle_beta   90.00
_cell.angle_gamma   90.00
#
_symmetry.space_group_name_H-M   'P 1'
#
loop_
_entity.id
_entity.type
_entity.pdbx_description
1 polymer ?
#
loop_
_entity_poly.entity_id
_entity_poly.type
_entity_poly.pdbx_seq_one_letter_code
_entity_poly.pdbx_strand_id
1 'polypeptide(L)'
;MNTFFCSDDSRQVGEDVIGSATNYQTYILVECPLPWTSEALNSKWVPQNLRILVEEVKRAKLPIRFLLIANDVSHKVNHTTLLIYQKEEGLSNGYHKQEFKLANIEQVAGVVQKWIWGIDSNFEVETSTTRDILICTHGSHDKCCARYGAPFYFHVTAKNADLCLDNVRIWKSSHFGGHRFAPTVIDLPEGRYYGRLDQDSFRSILTRTGDIQCLHKVYRGWGILPTALQVLERELILYKGWDWFNYKVAGKILEQSLDNSTILAELSFEQPCGSFYTYQAKLVKDETKTQQLKSSCNATRELVVTKYAVGSFWITSSKVMSYST
;
A
#
# COMPACT_ATOMS: atom_id res chain seq x y z
N MET A 1 -2.91 2.18 -34.72
CA MET A 1 -3.78 2.35 -33.53
C MET A 1 -2.94 2.99 -32.43
N ASN A 2 -3.27 4.21 -32.01
CA ASN A 2 -2.51 4.90 -30.97
C ASN A 2 -2.83 4.26 -29.62
N THR A 3 -1.88 3.52 -29.03
CA THR A 3 -2.11 2.75 -27.81
C THR A 3 -1.94 3.67 -26.60
N PHE A 4 -3.04 4.18 -26.04
CA PHE A 4 -3.04 5.07 -24.87
C PHE A 4 -2.56 4.37 -23.59
N PHE A 5 -1.50 4.84 -22.92
CA PHE A 5 -1.07 4.30 -21.62
C PHE A 5 -1.35 5.32 -20.52
N CYS A 6 -2.23 4.99 -19.57
CA CYS A 6 -2.58 5.90 -18.47
C CYS A 6 -1.36 6.34 -17.64
N SER A 7 -0.33 5.49 -17.57
CA SER A 7 0.89 5.82 -16.85
C SER A 7 1.82 6.77 -17.59
N ASP A 8 1.73 6.83 -18.91
CA ASP A 8 2.50 7.79 -19.72
C ASP A 8 1.81 9.14 -19.67
N ASP A 9 0.49 9.13 -19.81
CA ASP A 9 -0.39 10.30 -19.67
C ASP A 9 -0.20 10.99 -18.31
N SER A 10 -0.33 10.22 -17.21
CA SER A 10 -0.12 10.72 -15.83
C SER A 10 1.27 11.36 -15.63
N ARG A 11 2.32 10.81 -16.26
CA ARG A 11 3.67 11.40 -16.22
C ARG A 11 3.74 12.70 -17.03
N GLN A 12 3.16 12.70 -18.23
CA GLN A 12 3.19 13.84 -19.14
C GLN A 12 2.50 15.07 -18.53
N VAL A 13 1.37 14.88 -17.85
CA VAL A 13 0.64 15.96 -17.17
C VAL A 13 1.21 16.31 -15.79
N GLY A 14 2.27 15.61 -15.35
CA GLY A 14 2.93 15.86 -14.08
C GLY A 14 2.04 15.58 -12.85
N GLU A 15 1.12 14.60 -12.94
CA GLU A 15 0.20 14.30 -11.84
C GLU A 15 0.98 13.98 -10.55
N ASP A 16 0.63 14.60 -9.42
CA ASP A 16 1.23 14.28 -8.12
C ASP A 16 0.73 12.91 -7.64
N VAL A 17 1.62 12.04 -7.16
CA VAL A 17 1.26 10.67 -6.75
C VAL A 17 0.66 10.62 -5.34
N ILE A 18 0.91 11.64 -4.50
CA ILE A 18 0.49 11.67 -3.09
C ILE A 18 -1.02 11.66 -2.92
N GLY A 19 -1.47 11.16 -1.77
CA GLY A 19 -2.90 11.08 -1.44
C GLY A 19 -3.61 10.10 -2.37
N SER A 20 -2.96 8.99 -2.72
CA SER A 20 -3.53 7.95 -3.59
C SER A 20 -3.39 6.54 -3.04
N ALA A 21 -2.86 6.39 -1.83
CA ALA A 21 -2.83 5.10 -1.14
C ALA A 21 -4.21 4.79 -0.55
N THR A 22 -4.64 3.54 -0.70
CA THR A 22 -5.90 3.06 -0.11
C THR A 22 -5.74 2.76 1.38
N ASN A 23 -6.79 3.01 2.16
CA ASN A 23 -6.82 2.77 3.61
C ASN A 23 -7.74 1.60 3.94
N TYR A 24 -7.23 0.38 3.75
CA TYR A 24 -7.92 -0.85 4.15
C TYR A 24 -7.55 -1.24 5.58
N GLN A 25 -8.52 -1.80 6.30
CA GLN A 25 -8.31 -2.29 7.66
C GLN A 25 -7.55 -3.62 7.66
N THR A 26 -7.76 -4.44 6.62
CA THR A 26 -7.12 -5.75 6.50
C THR A 26 -6.69 -6.01 5.07
N TYR A 27 -5.49 -6.57 4.87
CA TYR A 27 -5.12 -7.24 3.62
C TYR A 27 -5.08 -8.75 3.82
N ILE A 28 -5.67 -9.48 2.87
CA ILE A 28 -5.57 -10.93 2.78
C ILE A 28 -4.89 -11.26 1.47
N LEU A 29 -3.65 -11.72 1.56
CA LEU A 29 -2.82 -12.06 0.41
C LEU A 29 -2.81 -13.58 0.25
N VAL A 30 -3.25 -14.04 -0.92
CA VAL A 30 -3.37 -15.47 -1.22
C VAL A 30 -2.38 -15.84 -2.30
N GLU A 31 -1.44 -16.73 -1.99
CA GLU A 31 -0.54 -17.27 -2.99
C GLU A 31 -1.33 -18.07 -4.05
N CYS A 32 -1.21 -17.66 -5.31
CA CYS A 32 -1.96 -18.22 -6.42
C CYS A 32 -1.14 -18.12 -7.71
N PRO A 33 -0.79 -19.25 -8.36
CA PRO A 33 0.01 -19.25 -9.57
C PRO A 33 -0.58 -18.39 -10.70
N LEU A 34 0.31 -17.78 -11.48
CA LEU A 34 -0.02 -17.09 -12.73
C LEU A 34 -0.44 -18.09 -13.83
N PRO A 35 -1.15 -17.65 -14.90
CA PRO A 35 -1.66 -16.30 -15.14
C PRO A 35 -3.00 -16.01 -14.44
N TRP A 36 -3.25 -14.73 -14.18
CA TRP A 36 -4.55 -14.24 -13.66
C TRP A 36 -5.39 -13.60 -14.77
N THR A 37 -6.71 -13.77 -14.70
CA THR A 37 -7.68 -13.07 -15.55
C THR A 37 -7.87 -11.62 -15.06
N SER A 38 -8.48 -10.74 -15.86
CA SER A 38 -8.66 -9.31 -15.51
C SER A 38 -9.27 -9.11 -14.11
N GLU A 39 -10.23 -9.98 -13.74
CA GLU A 39 -10.74 -10.13 -12.39
C GLU A 39 -9.96 -11.25 -11.67
N ALA A 40 -8.91 -10.88 -10.93
CA ALA A 40 -7.93 -11.83 -10.40
C ALA A 40 -8.56 -13.02 -9.64
N LEU A 41 -9.57 -12.75 -8.80
CA LEU A 41 -10.23 -13.78 -7.98
C LEU A 41 -11.13 -14.73 -8.80
N ASN A 42 -11.40 -14.41 -10.06
CA ASN A 42 -12.08 -15.29 -11.02
C ASN A 42 -11.08 -16.14 -11.84
N SER A 43 -9.79 -16.13 -11.48
CA SER A 43 -8.77 -16.91 -12.17
C SER A 43 -8.93 -18.41 -11.93
N LYS A 44 -8.41 -19.21 -12.86
CA LYS A 44 -8.53 -20.67 -12.90
C LYS A 44 -8.21 -21.36 -11.56
N TRP A 45 -7.11 -20.95 -10.92
CA TRP A 45 -6.60 -21.58 -9.70
C TRP A 45 -7.31 -21.13 -8.43
N VAL A 46 -8.21 -20.13 -8.50
CA VAL A 46 -8.96 -19.67 -7.32
C VAL A 46 -10.19 -20.57 -7.14
N PRO A 47 -10.30 -21.30 -6.02
CA PRO A 47 -11.37 -22.25 -5.80
C PRO A 47 -12.70 -21.55 -5.50
N GLN A 48 -13.81 -22.25 -5.77
CA GLN A 48 -15.16 -21.67 -5.69
C GLN A 48 -15.52 -21.20 -4.27
N ASN A 49 -15.10 -21.93 -3.23
CA ASN A 49 -15.34 -21.54 -1.85
C ASN A 49 -14.66 -20.21 -1.48
N LEU A 50 -13.45 -19.96 -1.98
CA LEU A 50 -12.77 -18.69 -1.79
C LEU A 50 -13.46 -17.54 -2.52
N ARG A 51 -13.98 -17.78 -3.73
CA ARG A 51 -14.77 -16.76 -4.46
C ARG A 51 -16.02 -16.37 -3.69
N ILE A 52 -16.75 -17.35 -3.17
CA ILE A 52 -17.96 -17.13 -2.35
C ILE A 52 -17.62 -16.28 -1.12
N LEU A 53 -16.56 -16.62 -0.39
CA LEU A 53 -16.12 -15.86 0.78
C LEU A 53 -15.81 -14.40 0.44
N VAL A 54 -15.10 -14.14 -0.67
CA VAL A 54 -14.80 -12.77 -1.12
C VAL A 54 -16.09 -12.00 -1.42
N GLU A 55 -17.05 -12.64 -2.08
CA GLU A 55 -18.36 -12.03 -2.37
C GLU A 55 -19.14 -11.72 -1.09
N GLU A 56 -19.11 -12.60 -0.09
CA GLU A 56 -19.72 -12.40 1.22
C GLU A 56 -19.09 -11.22 1.97
N VAL A 57 -17.75 -11.17 2.04
CA VAL A 57 -16.99 -10.05 2.62
C VAL A 57 -17.34 -8.74 1.94
N LYS A 58 -17.42 -8.73 0.60
CA LYS A 58 -17.81 -7.56 -0.20
C LYS A 58 -19.25 -7.14 0.08
N ARG A 59 -20.19 -8.09 0.15
CA ARG A 59 -21.61 -7.84 0.45
C ARG A 59 -21.80 -7.27 1.85
N ALA A 60 -21.04 -7.79 2.82
CA ALA A 60 -21.00 -7.30 4.20
C ALA A 60 -20.27 -5.96 4.35
N LYS A 61 -19.65 -5.43 3.28
CA LYS A 61 -18.87 -4.18 3.27
C LYS A 61 -17.75 -4.18 4.31
N LEU A 62 -17.17 -5.33 4.59
CA LEU A 62 -16.04 -5.42 5.49
C LEU A 62 -14.83 -4.72 4.84
N PRO A 63 -14.01 -3.97 5.60
CA PRO A 63 -12.86 -3.22 5.09
C PRO A 63 -11.64 -4.10 4.78
N ILE A 64 -11.88 -5.27 4.19
CA ILE A 64 -10.90 -6.30 3.87
C ILE A 64 -10.56 -6.26 2.38
N ARG A 65 -9.27 -6.23 2.05
CA ARG A 65 -8.77 -6.29 0.68
C ARG A 65 -8.10 -7.63 0.40
N PHE A 66 -8.70 -8.41 -0.50
CA PHE A 66 -8.07 -9.60 -1.06
C PHE A 66 -7.13 -9.24 -2.22
N LEU A 67 -5.94 -9.83 -2.23
CA LEU A 67 -5.00 -9.79 -3.35
C LEU A 67 -4.45 -11.21 -3.61
N LEU A 68 -4.17 -11.50 -4.88
CA LEU A 68 -3.40 -12.68 -5.23
C LEU A 68 -1.94 -12.30 -5.30
N ILE A 69 -1.07 -13.16 -4.78
CA ILE A 69 0.38 -13.00 -4.85
C ILE A 69 1.01 -14.21 -5.52
N ALA A 70 2.14 -14.00 -6.17
CA ALA A 70 2.94 -15.07 -6.76
C ALA A 70 4.40 -14.66 -6.82
N ASN A 71 5.31 -15.61 -6.78
CA ASN A 71 6.72 -15.42 -7.06
C ASN A 71 7.20 -16.53 -8.02
N ASP A 72 8.51 -16.60 -8.25
CA ASP A 72 9.07 -17.53 -9.22
C ASP A 72 9.14 -18.99 -8.72
N VAL A 73 8.75 -19.24 -7.46
CA VAL A 73 8.64 -20.58 -6.86
C VAL A 73 7.21 -20.99 -6.54
N SER A 74 6.21 -20.10 -6.64
CA SER A 74 4.81 -20.41 -6.30
C SER A 74 4.21 -21.59 -7.07
N HIS A 75 4.72 -21.92 -8.25
CA HIS A 75 4.29 -23.09 -9.03
C HIS A 75 5.11 -24.36 -8.76
N LYS A 76 6.14 -24.28 -7.91
CA LYS A 76 7.10 -25.34 -7.59
C LYS A 76 6.94 -25.90 -6.18
N VAL A 77 6.06 -25.31 -5.37
CA VAL A 77 5.86 -25.67 -3.97
C VAL A 77 4.51 -26.37 -3.77
N ASN A 78 4.48 -27.39 -2.93
CA ASN A 78 3.26 -28.13 -2.57
C ASN A 78 2.57 -27.52 -1.33
N HIS A 79 2.54 -26.20 -1.24
CA HIS A 79 1.84 -25.46 -0.19
C HIS A 79 1.37 -24.11 -0.71
N THR A 80 0.39 -23.53 -0.02
CA THR A 80 -0.11 -22.18 -0.28
C THR A 80 0.24 -21.29 0.89
N THR A 81 0.97 -20.21 0.63
CA THR A 81 1.16 -19.13 1.61
C THR A 81 -0.09 -18.27 1.67
N LEU A 82 -0.62 -18.07 2.88
CA LEU A 82 -1.66 -17.09 3.18
C LEU A 82 -1.08 -16.06 4.15
N LEU A 83 -1.16 -14.78 3.80
CA LEU A 83 -0.72 -13.68 4.65
C LEU A 83 -1.92 -12.81 5.01
N ILE A 84 -2.09 -12.53 6.29
CA ILE A 84 -3.09 -11.61 6.79
C ILE A 84 -2.38 -10.44 7.46
N TYR A 85 -2.70 -9.23 7.02
CA TYR A 85 -2.20 -7.99 7.57
C TYR A 85 -3.37 -7.22 8.17
N GLN A 86 -3.39 -7.09 9.48
CA GLN A 86 -4.43 -6.40 10.22
C GLN A 86 -3.90 -5.07 10.74
N LYS A 87 -4.54 -3.96 10.37
CA LYS A 87 -4.19 -2.64 10.87
C LYS A 87 -4.33 -2.61 12.39
N GLU A 88 -3.29 -2.14 13.06
CA GLU A 88 -3.30 -1.95 14.51
C GLU A 88 -4.14 -0.71 14.89
N GLU A 89 -4.84 -0.79 16.00
CA GLU A 89 -5.60 0.35 16.54
C GLU A 89 -4.70 1.33 17.29
N GLY A 90 -5.03 2.63 17.21
CA GLY A 90 -4.25 3.68 17.88
C GLY A 90 -2.95 4.02 17.15
N LEU A 91 -1.89 4.28 17.93
CA LEU A 91 -0.55 4.61 17.42
C LEU A 91 0.13 3.34 16.91
N SER A 92 0.36 3.27 15.60
CA SER A 92 1.00 2.12 14.98
C SER A 92 2.04 2.51 13.95
N ASN A 93 2.95 1.58 13.65
CA ASN A 93 3.94 1.73 12.59
C ASN A 93 3.60 0.87 11.36
N GLY A 94 2.38 0.31 11.30
CA GLY A 94 1.90 -0.48 10.17
C GLY A 94 0.77 -1.44 10.54
N TYR A 95 0.88 -2.65 10.02
CA TYR A 95 -0.07 -3.74 10.16
C TYR A 95 0.57 -4.88 10.95
N HIS A 96 -0.21 -5.51 11.81
CA HIS A 96 0.14 -6.78 12.42
C HIS A 96 0.05 -7.90 11.37
N LYS A 97 1.12 -8.68 11.24
CA LYS A 97 1.24 -9.76 10.24
C LYS A 97 0.97 -11.12 10.88
N GLN A 98 0.15 -11.92 10.22
CA GLN A 98 0.01 -13.36 10.47
C GLN A 98 0.28 -14.13 9.17
N GLU A 99 1.04 -15.22 9.27
CA GLU A 99 1.40 -16.07 8.14
C GLU A 99 0.95 -17.51 8.39
N PHE A 100 0.31 -18.09 7.37
CA PHE A 100 -0.19 -19.46 7.39
C PHE A 100 0.40 -20.23 6.22
N LYS A 101 0.82 -21.47 6.49
CA LYS A 101 1.27 -22.42 5.47
C LYS A 101 0.22 -23.52 5.31
N LEU A 102 -0.53 -23.45 4.23
CA LEU A 102 -1.64 -24.34 3.94
C LEU A 102 -1.23 -25.43 2.97
N ALA A 103 -1.87 -26.58 3.02
CA ALA A 103 -1.58 -27.67 2.09
C ALA A 103 -1.94 -27.31 0.64
N ASN A 104 -2.96 -26.47 0.46
CA ASN A 104 -3.45 -26.01 -0.84
C ASN A 104 -4.34 -24.75 -0.68
N ILE A 105 -4.74 -24.16 -1.79
CA ILE A 105 -5.51 -22.90 -1.84
C ILE A 105 -6.96 -23.08 -1.37
N GLU A 106 -7.49 -24.29 -1.42
CA GLU A 106 -8.85 -24.67 -1.05
C GLU A 106 -9.08 -24.49 0.46
N GLN A 107 -8.02 -24.57 1.27
CA GLN A 107 -8.06 -24.34 2.72
C GLN A 107 -8.17 -22.85 3.09
N VAL A 108 -7.82 -21.93 2.19
CA VAL A 108 -7.75 -20.49 2.48
C VAL A 108 -9.09 -19.96 2.99
N ALA A 109 -10.19 -20.32 2.34
CA ALA A 109 -11.51 -19.81 2.72
C ALA A 109 -11.88 -20.18 4.16
N GLY A 110 -11.62 -21.43 4.56
CA GLY A 110 -11.92 -21.90 5.91
C GLY A 110 -11.03 -21.25 6.98
N VAL A 111 -9.75 -21.02 6.68
CA VAL A 111 -8.82 -20.34 7.60
C VAL A 111 -9.20 -18.87 7.76
N VAL A 112 -9.47 -18.17 6.66
CA VAL A 112 -9.89 -16.76 6.70
C VAL A 112 -11.22 -16.61 7.43
N GLN A 113 -12.18 -17.51 7.24
CA GLN A 113 -13.47 -17.47 7.93
C GLN A 113 -13.31 -17.62 9.45
N LYS A 114 -12.46 -18.55 9.90
CA LYS A 114 -12.11 -18.70 11.33
C LYS A 114 -11.44 -17.46 11.88
N TRP A 115 -10.49 -16.89 11.13
CA TRP A 115 -9.80 -15.66 11.49
C TRP A 115 -10.78 -14.48 11.65
N ILE A 116 -11.73 -14.31 10.73
CA ILE A 116 -12.78 -13.27 10.82
C ILE A 116 -13.62 -13.44 12.10
N TRP A 117 -13.83 -14.68 12.56
CA TRP A 117 -14.57 -14.98 13.78
C TRP A 117 -13.72 -14.91 15.06
N GLY A 118 -12.43 -14.57 14.97
CA GLY A 118 -11.52 -14.56 16.12
C GLY A 118 -11.23 -15.95 16.68
N ILE A 119 -11.33 -16.99 15.85
CA ILE A 119 -11.05 -18.37 16.22
C ILE A 119 -9.63 -18.72 15.74
N ASP A 120 -8.79 -19.13 16.67
CA ASP A 120 -7.41 -19.56 16.37
C ASP A 120 -7.38 -20.75 15.40
N SER A 121 -6.35 -20.77 14.56
CA SER A 121 -6.13 -21.85 13.61
C SER A 121 -4.77 -22.50 13.85
N ASN A 122 -4.72 -23.83 13.86
CA ASN A 122 -3.48 -24.60 14.05
C ASN A 122 -2.48 -24.50 12.87
N PHE A 123 -2.71 -23.60 11.90
CA PHE A 123 -1.89 -23.43 10.70
C PHE A 123 -0.96 -22.23 10.77
N GLU A 124 -1.01 -21.47 11.86
CA GLU A 124 -0.19 -20.28 12.06
C GLU A 124 1.28 -20.66 12.23
N VAL A 125 2.14 -19.95 11.51
CA VAL A 125 3.59 -20.10 11.61
C VAL A 125 4.12 -18.97 12.47
N GLU A 126 5.05 -19.27 13.37
CA GLU A 126 5.78 -18.26 14.15
C GLU A 126 6.41 -17.24 13.18
N THR A 127 6.00 -15.98 13.28
CA THR A 127 6.31 -14.97 12.27
C THR A 127 7.72 -14.42 12.49
N SER A 128 8.64 -14.74 11.58
CA SER A 128 9.88 -13.96 11.45
C SER A 128 9.54 -12.57 10.90
N THR A 129 10.29 -11.55 11.36
CA THR A 129 10.15 -10.14 10.94
C THR A 129 10.52 -9.96 9.46
N THR A 130 9.60 -10.33 8.58
CA THR A 130 9.76 -10.30 7.13
C THR A 130 8.95 -9.18 6.51
N ARG A 131 9.59 -8.43 5.62
CA ARG A 131 9.00 -7.36 4.81
C ARG A 131 8.54 -7.95 3.48
N ASP A 132 7.26 -7.79 3.16
CA ASP A 132 6.65 -8.28 1.93
C ASP A 132 6.43 -7.11 0.96
N ILE A 133 7.16 -7.12 -0.15
CA ILE A 133 7.11 -6.10 -1.21
C ILE A 133 6.20 -6.60 -2.33
N LEU A 134 5.04 -5.98 -2.50
CA LEU A 134 4.05 -6.35 -3.51
C LEU A 134 4.16 -5.45 -4.73
N ILE A 135 4.60 -6.00 -5.87
CA ILE A 135 4.70 -5.29 -7.15
C ILE A 135 3.50 -5.66 -8.01
N CYS A 136 2.71 -4.66 -8.43
CA CYS A 136 1.57 -4.94 -9.31
C CYS A 136 2.05 -5.31 -10.72
N THR A 137 1.87 -6.57 -11.13
CA THR A 137 2.21 -7.06 -12.47
C THR A 137 0.97 -7.51 -13.26
N HIS A 138 -0.22 -7.08 -12.84
CA HIS A 138 -1.51 -7.60 -13.33
C HIS A 138 -1.90 -7.05 -14.71
N GLY A 139 -1.22 -7.54 -15.75
CA GLY A 139 -1.35 -7.06 -17.13
C GLY A 139 -2.72 -7.24 -17.78
N SER A 140 -3.43 -8.31 -17.42
CA SER A 140 -4.78 -8.60 -17.91
C SER A 140 -5.82 -7.60 -17.37
N HIS A 141 -5.53 -6.94 -16.24
CA HIS A 141 -6.36 -5.88 -15.69
C HIS A 141 -6.03 -4.52 -16.30
N ASP A 142 -4.74 -4.14 -16.31
CA ASP A 142 -4.28 -2.92 -16.95
C ASP A 142 -2.89 -3.10 -17.57
N LYS A 143 -2.74 -2.69 -18.84
CA LYS A 143 -1.51 -2.85 -19.61
C LYS A 143 -0.33 -2.05 -19.06
N CYS A 144 -0.53 -0.99 -18.27
CA CYS A 144 0.57 -0.30 -17.60
C CYS A 144 1.20 -1.17 -16.51
N CYS A 145 0.43 -2.04 -15.85
CA CYS A 145 0.98 -3.02 -14.90
C CYS A 145 1.88 -4.04 -15.59
N ALA A 146 1.52 -4.48 -16.81
CA ALA A 146 2.40 -5.33 -17.62
C ALA A 146 3.63 -4.57 -18.12
N ARG A 147 3.42 -3.39 -18.72
CA ARG A 147 4.48 -2.61 -19.38
C ARG A 147 5.57 -2.15 -18.40
N TYR A 148 5.17 -1.72 -17.20
CA TYR A 148 6.10 -1.14 -16.23
C TYR A 148 6.32 -2.03 -15.01
N GLY A 149 5.27 -2.67 -14.49
CA GLY A 149 5.36 -3.48 -13.27
C GLY A 149 6.12 -4.80 -13.47
N ALA A 150 5.87 -5.54 -14.55
CA ALA A 150 6.55 -6.82 -14.78
C ALA A 150 8.06 -6.66 -15.00
N PRO A 151 8.56 -5.75 -15.88
CA PRO A 151 10.00 -5.50 -16.00
C PRO A 151 10.64 -5.04 -14.69
N PHE A 152 9.94 -4.19 -13.93
CA PHE A 152 10.41 -3.74 -12.62
C PHE A 152 10.57 -4.91 -11.65
N TYR A 153 9.58 -5.80 -11.54
CA TYR A 153 9.68 -7.03 -10.73
C TYR A 153 10.92 -7.85 -11.09
N PHE A 154 11.11 -8.17 -12.37
CA PHE A 154 12.25 -8.98 -12.81
C PHE A 154 13.59 -8.34 -12.47
N HIS A 155 13.67 -7.02 -12.61
CA HIS A 155 14.88 -6.27 -12.31
C HIS A 155 15.19 -6.30 -10.81
N VAL A 156 14.20 -6.05 -9.95
CA VAL A 156 14.43 -6.00 -8.51
C VAL A 156 14.64 -7.37 -7.89
N THR A 157 14.02 -8.44 -8.41
CA THR A 157 14.30 -9.79 -7.92
C THR A 157 15.70 -10.25 -8.27
N ALA A 158 16.21 -9.90 -9.45
CA ALA A 158 17.59 -10.18 -9.82
C ALA A 158 18.59 -9.45 -8.91
N LYS A 159 18.34 -8.17 -8.59
CA LYS A 159 19.23 -7.34 -7.77
C LYS A 159 19.06 -7.47 -6.26
N ASN A 160 17.92 -7.92 -5.75
CA ASN A 160 17.74 -8.09 -4.31
C ASN A 160 18.69 -9.14 -3.72
N ALA A 161 19.12 -10.11 -4.53
CA ALA A 161 20.20 -11.01 -4.17
C ALA A 161 21.51 -10.26 -3.83
N ASP A 162 21.75 -9.10 -4.45
CA ASP A 162 22.96 -8.30 -4.25
C ASP A 162 22.91 -7.40 -3.01
N LEU A 163 21.70 -7.10 -2.50
CA LEU A 163 21.51 -6.21 -1.35
C LEU A 163 21.57 -6.93 0.01
N CYS A 164 21.68 -8.27 0.02
CA CYS A 164 21.76 -9.12 1.22
C CYS A 164 20.65 -8.81 2.26
N LEU A 165 19.44 -8.48 1.79
CA LEU A 165 18.30 -8.23 2.66
C LEU A 165 17.59 -9.57 2.95
N ASP A 166 18.12 -10.32 3.91
CA ASP A 166 17.67 -11.69 4.23
C ASP A 166 16.19 -11.78 4.67
N ASN A 167 15.58 -10.65 5.05
CA ASN A 167 14.21 -10.56 5.54
C ASN A 167 13.23 -9.87 4.58
N VAL A 168 13.54 -9.76 3.28
CA VAL A 168 12.65 -9.13 2.29
C VAL A 168 12.17 -10.15 1.26
N ARG A 169 10.85 -10.31 1.13
CA ARG A 169 10.22 -11.13 0.08
C ARG A 169 9.59 -10.23 -0.98
N ILE A 170 9.92 -10.47 -2.24
CA ILE A 170 9.29 -9.77 -3.36
C ILE A 170 8.21 -10.67 -3.97
N TRP A 171 7.02 -10.10 -4.16
CA TRP A 171 5.88 -10.75 -4.76
C TRP A 171 5.41 -9.98 -6.00
N LYS A 172 5.04 -10.73 -7.05
CA LYS A 172 4.06 -10.26 -8.02
C LYS A 172 2.71 -10.21 -7.30
N SER A 173 1.96 -9.15 -7.52
CA SER A 173 0.63 -8.96 -6.94
C SER A 173 -0.43 -8.69 -8.00
N SER A 174 -1.64 -9.17 -7.73
CA SER A 174 -2.83 -8.74 -8.46
C SER A 174 -3.10 -7.26 -8.21
N HIS A 175 -4.02 -6.70 -9.01
CA HIS A 175 -4.20 -5.25 -9.04
C HIS A 175 -4.70 -4.68 -7.70
N PHE A 176 -4.00 -3.66 -7.20
CA PHE A 176 -4.32 -2.94 -5.96
C PHE A 176 -4.53 -1.42 -6.14
N GLY A 177 -4.71 -0.96 -7.38
CA GLY A 177 -4.91 0.46 -7.68
C GLY A 177 -3.63 1.23 -7.99
N GLY A 178 -3.77 2.28 -8.79
CA GLY A 178 -2.67 3.18 -9.14
C GLY A 178 -1.86 2.75 -10.36
N HIS A 179 -2.43 1.98 -11.31
CA HIS A 179 -1.71 1.59 -12.54
C HIS A 179 -1.22 2.78 -13.39
N ARG A 180 -1.85 3.96 -13.27
CA ARG A 180 -1.34 5.20 -13.88
C ARG A 180 -0.04 5.70 -13.22
N PHE A 181 0.31 5.18 -12.06
CA PHE A 181 1.59 5.38 -11.40
C PHE A 181 2.50 4.17 -11.53
N ALA A 182 2.26 3.24 -12.47
CA ALA A 182 3.11 2.06 -12.62
C ALA A 182 4.58 2.43 -12.93
N PRO A 183 5.57 1.69 -12.41
CA PRO A 183 5.42 0.55 -11.52
C PRO A 183 4.98 0.98 -10.11
N THR A 184 4.10 0.19 -9.49
CA THR A 184 3.58 0.45 -8.15
C THR A 184 3.95 -0.65 -7.18
N VAL A 185 4.21 -0.26 -5.94
CA VAL A 185 4.59 -1.14 -4.84
C VAL A 185 3.69 -0.89 -3.61
N ILE A 186 3.32 -1.96 -2.91
CA ILE A 186 2.94 -1.91 -1.50
C ILE A 186 4.08 -2.54 -0.70
N ASP A 187 4.50 -1.84 0.35
CA ASP A 187 5.52 -2.30 1.27
C ASP A 187 4.88 -2.67 2.61
N LEU A 188 4.83 -3.97 2.92
CA LEU A 188 4.22 -4.53 4.14
C LEU A 188 5.32 -5.08 5.06
N PRO A 189 5.15 -5.07 6.40
CA PRO A 189 3.92 -4.78 7.15
C PRO A 189 3.56 -3.30 7.29
N GLU A 190 4.42 -2.37 6.89
CA GLU A 190 4.18 -0.94 7.07
C GLU A 190 2.91 -0.45 6.35
N GLY A 191 2.57 -1.03 5.20
CA GLY A 191 1.41 -0.65 4.40
C GLY A 191 1.63 0.66 3.63
N ARG A 192 2.87 0.93 3.21
CA ARG A 192 3.22 2.13 2.44
C ARG A 192 3.12 1.89 0.95
N TYR A 193 2.57 2.86 0.24
CA TYR A 193 2.34 2.78 -1.19
C TYR A 193 3.31 3.66 -1.95
N TYR A 194 3.83 3.10 -3.03
CA TYR A 194 4.75 3.80 -3.94
C TYR A 194 4.31 3.64 -5.40
N GLY A 195 4.69 4.60 -6.22
CA GLY A 195 4.47 4.61 -7.66
C GLY A 195 5.62 5.27 -8.38
N ARG A 196 5.70 5.06 -9.71
CA ARG A 196 6.74 5.60 -10.59
C ARG A 196 8.15 5.23 -10.14
N LEU A 197 8.29 4.08 -9.48
CA LEU A 197 9.56 3.64 -8.95
C LEU A 197 10.55 3.34 -10.06
N ASP A 198 11.79 3.71 -9.81
CA ASP A 198 12.98 3.25 -10.50
C ASP A 198 13.88 2.49 -9.51
N GLN A 199 15.07 2.11 -9.95
CA GLN A 199 15.98 1.29 -9.15
C GLN A 199 16.53 2.06 -7.94
N ASP A 200 16.83 3.35 -8.12
CA ASP A 200 17.49 4.17 -7.11
C ASP A 200 16.52 4.57 -5.99
N SER A 201 15.31 4.99 -6.36
CA SER A 201 14.23 5.26 -5.41
C SER A 201 13.84 4.00 -4.65
N PHE A 202 13.72 2.86 -5.35
CA PHE A 202 13.40 1.59 -4.70
C PHE A 202 14.50 1.15 -3.72
N ARG A 203 15.78 1.25 -4.12
CA ARG A 203 16.91 0.99 -3.21
C ARG A 203 16.85 1.88 -1.99
N SER A 204 16.64 3.19 -2.18
CA SER A 204 16.55 4.16 -1.09
C SER A 204 15.42 3.84 -0.11
N ILE A 205 14.26 3.42 -0.61
CA ILE A 205 13.12 2.97 0.21
C ILE A 205 13.43 1.66 0.95
N LEU A 206 14.10 0.71 0.28
CA LEU A 206 14.44 -0.56 0.91
C LEU A 206 15.45 -0.38 2.05
N THR A 207 16.52 0.38 1.82
CA THR A 207 17.59 0.57 2.79
C THR A 207 17.32 1.73 3.76
N ARG A 208 16.31 2.56 3.49
CA ARG A 208 15.99 3.80 4.22
C ARG A 208 17.20 4.75 4.28
N THR A 209 17.86 4.93 3.15
CA THR A 209 19.05 5.78 3.02
C THR A 209 19.00 6.61 1.74
N GLY A 210 19.89 7.60 1.62
CA GLY A 210 19.97 8.46 0.45
C GLY A 210 19.10 9.71 0.58
N ASP A 211 18.87 10.39 -0.53
CA ASP A 211 18.12 11.65 -0.55
C ASP A 211 16.61 11.41 -0.33
N ILE A 212 16.10 11.89 0.82
CA ILE A 212 14.69 11.79 1.17
C ILE A 212 13.77 12.50 0.16
N GLN A 213 14.29 13.49 -0.58
CA GLN A 213 13.51 14.26 -1.56
C GLN A 213 13.00 13.41 -2.72
N CYS A 214 13.57 12.22 -2.97
CA CYS A 214 13.04 11.28 -3.94
C CYS A 214 11.56 10.93 -3.67
N LEU A 215 11.15 10.91 -2.40
CA LEU A 215 9.78 10.58 -1.97
C LEU A 215 8.74 11.59 -2.46
N HIS A 216 9.13 12.82 -2.82
CA HIS A 216 8.23 13.79 -3.45
C HIS A 216 7.61 13.23 -4.74
N LYS A 217 8.34 12.39 -5.48
CA LYS A 217 7.92 11.86 -6.78
C LYS A 217 7.25 10.49 -6.72
N VAL A 218 7.59 9.69 -5.71
CA VAL A 218 7.24 8.26 -5.68
C VAL A 218 6.30 7.86 -4.54
N TYR A 219 6.21 8.65 -3.47
CA TYR A 219 5.41 8.30 -2.30
C TYR A 219 3.92 8.59 -2.50
N ARG A 220 3.10 7.54 -2.55
CA ARG A 220 1.64 7.67 -2.73
C ARG A 220 0.90 7.91 -1.43
N GLY A 221 1.46 7.46 -0.30
CA GLY A 221 0.91 7.63 1.04
C GLY A 221 0.93 6.35 1.88
N TRP A 222 0.56 6.50 3.15
CA TRP A 222 0.47 5.40 4.12
C TRP A 222 -0.96 4.86 4.22
N GLY A 223 -1.10 3.54 4.05
CA GLY A 223 -2.39 2.84 4.15
C GLY A 223 -3.05 2.89 5.52
N ILE A 224 -2.32 3.24 6.60
CA ILE A 224 -2.95 3.43 7.92
C ILE A 224 -3.63 4.80 8.06
N LEU A 225 -3.37 5.75 7.16
CA LEU A 225 -3.89 7.11 7.23
C LEU A 225 -5.05 7.33 6.24
N PRO A 226 -6.06 8.14 6.60
CA PRO A 226 -7.02 8.65 5.63
C PRO A 226 -6.32 9.33 4.46
N THR A 227 -6.83 9.14 3.25
CA THR A 227 -6.16 9.57 2.01
C THR A 227 -5.82 11.05 2.00
N ALA A 228 -6.67 11.91 2.57
CA ALA A 228 -6.38 13.34 2.71
C ALA A 228 -5.16 13.61 3.59
N LEU A 229 -4.98 12.90 4.72
CA LEU A 229 -3.87 13.10 5.66
C LEU A 229 -2.51 12.69 5.09
N GLN A 230 -2.48 11.87 4.04
CA GLN A 230 -1.23 11.40 3.43
C GLN A 230 -0.38 12.57 2.91
N VAL A 231 -0.98 13.69 2.51
CA VAL A 231 -0.22 14.88 2.11
C VAL A 231 0.54 15.49 3.29
N LEU A 232 -0.09 15.58 4.47
CA LEU A 232 0.56 16.05 5.69
C LEU A 232 1.70 15.12 6.10
N GLU A 233 1.47 13.81 6.02
CA GLU A 233 2.50 12.82 6.33
C GLU A 233 3.73 13.00 5.43
N ARG A 234 3.55 13.24 4.12
CA ARG A 234 4.67 13.50 3.22
C ARG A 234 5.49 14.72 3.65
N GLU A 235 4.85 15.81 4.03
CA GLU A 235 5.56 17.01 4.54
C GLU A 235 6.38 16.67 5.80
N LEU A 236 5.81 15.87 6.71
CA LEU A 236 6.52 15.42 7.91
C LEU A 236 7.68 14.47 7.59
N ILE A 237 7.54 13.57 6.61
CA ILE A 237 8.63 12.74 6.10
C ILE A 237 9.77 13.60 5.56
N LEU A 238 9.46 14.60 4.72
CA LEU A 238 10.47 15.46 4.11
C LEU A 238 11.19 16.33 5.15
N TYR A 239 10.51 16.69 6.24
CA TYR A 239 11.09 17.43 7.35
C TYR A 239 11.91 16.56 8.32
N LYS A 240 11.42 15.36 8.64
CA LYS A 240 12.03 14.45 9.64
C LYS A 240 13.01 13.46 9.04
N GLY A 241 13.05 13.32 7.72
CA GLY A 241 13.92 12.36 7.04
C GLY A 241 13.48 10.91 7.23
N TRP A 242 14.43 9.99 7.04
CA TRP A 242 14.21 8.55 7.14
C TRP A 242 13.81 8.08 8.55
N ASP A 243 14.10 8.87 9.58
CA ASP A 243 13.70 8.56 10.96
C ASP A 243 12.19 8.46 11.13
N TRP A 244 11.40 9.16 10.32
CA TRP A 244 9.93 9.10 10.34
C TRP A 244 9.40 7.67 10.24
N PHE A 245 10.09 6.80 9.51
CA PHE A 245 9.68 5.41 9.28
C PHE A 245 9.83 4.52 10.53
N ASN A 246 10.40 5.04 11.62
CA ASN A 246 10.49 4.39 12.92
C ASN A 246 9.40 4.86 13.89
N TYR A 247 8.54 5.80 13.48
CA TYR A 247 7.57 6.43 14.38
C TYR A 247 6.26 5.64 14.37
N LYS A 248 5.57 5.64 15.52
CA LYS A 248 4.18 5.18 15.59
C LYS A 248 3.26 6.36 15.33
N VAL A 249 2.26 6.20 14.48
CA VAL A 249 1.42 7.29 14.01
C VAL A 249 -0.05 6.89 14.07
N ALA A 250 -0.89 7.86 14.40
CA ALA A 250 -2.34 7.78 14.30
C ALA A 250 -2.86 9.06 13.62
N GLY A 251 -3.88 8.95 12.79
CA GLY A 251 -4.46 10.11 12.12
C GLY A 251 -5.96 9.99 11.92
N LYS A 252 -6.67 11.10 12.10
CA LYS A 252 -8.13 11.18 11.92
C LYS A 252 -8.53 12.52 11.29
N ILE A 253 -9.66 12.50 10.59
CA ILE A 253 -10.34 13.71 10.12
C ILE A 253 -11.21 14.22 11.27
N LEU A 254 -11.08 15.50 11.61
CA LEU A 254 -11.88 16.16 12.63
C LEU A 254 -13.13 16.78 12.00
N GLU A 255 -12.93 17.54 10.92
CA GLU A 255 -14.00 18.24 10.21
C GLU A 255 -13.73 18.24 8.70
N GLN A 256 -14.79 18.29 7.91
CA GLN A 256 -14.71 18.35 6.45
C GLN A 256 -15.83 19.25 5.93
N SER A 257 -15.49 20.19 5.06
CA SER A 257 -16.49 21.07 4.43
C SER A 257 -17.39 20.28 3.47
N LEU A 258 -18.64 20.75 3.31
CA LEU A 258 -19.65 20.08 2.47
C LEU A 258 -19.23 19.94 1.00
N ASP A 259 -18.45 20.89 0.50
CA ASP A 259 -17.90 20.91 -0.86
C ASP A 259 -16.56 20.15 -0.98
N ASN A 260 -16.07 19.57 0.13
CA ASN A 260 -14.77 18.91 0.26
C ASN A 260 -13.57 19.81 -0.09
N SER A 261 -13.73 21.14 -0.08
CA SER A 261 -12.63 22.07 -0.37
C SER A 261 -11.65 22.20 0.79
N THR A 262 -12.11 21.96 2.03
CA THR A 262 -11.27 22.04 3.23
C THR A 262 -11.50 20.85 4.16
N ILE A 263 -10.42 20.35 4.77
CA ILE A 263 -10.43 19.26 5.73
C ILE A 263 -9.57 19.67 6.91
N LEU A 264 -10.13 19.64 8.12
CA LEU A 264 -9.36 19.76 9.36
C LEU A 264 -9.00 18.34 9.84
N ALA A 265 -7.72 18.10 10.02
CA ALA A 265 -7.17 16.80 10.34
C ALA A 265 -6.27 16.86 11.57
N GLU A 266 -6.17 15.74 12.28
CA GLU A 266 -5.23 15.54 13.38
C GLU A 266 -4.32 14.36 13.07
N LEU A 267 -3.01 14.53 13.30
CA LEU A 267 -1.99 13.51 13.18
C LEU A 267 -1.16 13.51 14.45
N SER A 268 -1.20 12.39 15.18
CA SER A 268 -0.39 12.17 16.38
C SER A 268 0.72 11.17 16.08
N PHE A 269 1.90 11.39 16.63
CA PHE A 269 3.00 10.45 16.50
C PHE A 269 3.88 10.36 17.74
N GLU A 270 4.45 9.17 17.94
CA GLU A 270 5.40 8.85 18.99
C GLU A 270 6.73 8.46 18.36
N GLN A 271 7.79 9.13 18.82
CA GLN A 271 9.17 8.85 18.42
C GLN A 271 9.74 7.67 19.24
N PRO A 272 10.77 6.96 18.75
CA PRO A 272 11.42 5.88 19.49
C PRO A 272 11.97 6.29 20.86
N CYS A 273 12.31 7.58 21.05
CA CYS A 273 12.74 8.12 22.34
C CYS A 273 11.59 8.35 23.35
N GLY A 274 10.34 8.01 22.99
CA GLY A 274 9.15 8.21 23.82
C GLY A 274 8.55 9.62 23.75
N SER A 275 9.13 10.53 22.95
CA SER A 275 8.55 11.86 22.73
C SER A 275 7.29 11.76 21.86
N PHE A 276 6.24 12.47 22.27
CA PHE A 276 4.92 12.41 21.65
C PHE A 276 4.49 13.79 21.18
N TYR A 277 3.90 13.85 19.99
CA TYR A 277 3.41 15.09 19.38
C TYR A 277 2.04 14.88 18.74
N THR A 278 1.19 15.89 18.84
CA THR A 278 -0.07 15.99 18.10
C THR A 278 -0.06 17.25 17.26
N TYR A 279 -0.28 17.06 15.97
CA TYR A 279 -0.39 18.10 14.97
C TYR A 279 -1.84 18.19 14.50
N GLN A 280 -2.34 19.40 14.31
CA GLN A 280 -3.52 19.64 13.51
C GLN A 280 -3.14 20.36 12.23
N ALA A 281 -3.84 20.03 11.14
CA ALA A 281 -3.61 20.62 9.84
C ALA A 281 -4.92 20.95 9.14
N LYS A 282 -4.96 22.13 8.52
CA LYS A 282 -5.98 22.49 7.55
C LYS A 282 -5.48 22.10 6.16
N LEU A 283 -6.08 21.07 5.61
CA LEU A 283 -5.85 20.62 4.24
C LEU A 283 -6.82 21.35 3.32
N VAL A 284 -6.32 21.85 2.21
CA VAL A 284 -7.10 22.60 1.22
C VAL A 284 -7.03 21.90 -0.12
N LYS A 285 -8.12 21.90 -0.87
CA LYS A 285 -8.14 21.41 -2.24
C LYS A 285 -7.14 22.23 -3.06
N ASP A 286 -6.24 21.53 -3.74
CA ASP A 286 -5.24 22.12 -4.60
C ASP A 286 -5.76 22.12 -6.04
N GLU A 287 -6.29 23.27 -6.47
CA GLU A 287 -6.82 23.43 -7.84
C GLU A 287 -5.72 23.33 -8.90
N THR A 288 -4.46 23.61 -8.56
CA THR A 288 -3.34 23.53 -9.52
C THR A 288 -2.92 22.09 -9.78
N LYS A 289 -3.00 21.23 -8.77
CA LYS A 289 -2.70 19.79 -8.88
C LYS A 289 -3.93 18.93 -9.16
N THR A 290 -5.13 19.48 -9.04
CA THR A 290 -6.37 18.79 -9.42
C THR A 290 -6.51 18.79 -10.94
N GLN A 291 -6.51 17.61 -11.54
CA GLN A 291 -6.43 17.46 -12.99
C GLN A 291 -7.53 16.53 -13.51
N GLN A 292 -7.97 16.76 -14.75
CA GLN A 292 -8.80 15.82 -15.50
C GLN A 292 -7.90 14.92 -16.35
N LEU A 293 -7.98 13.61 -16.10
CA LEU A 293 -7.19 12.64 -16.85
C LEU A 293 -7.87 11.27 -16.88
N LYS A 294 -7.44 10.42 -17.81
CA LYS A 294 -7.91 9.03 -17.90
C LYS A 294 -7.18 8.19 -16.87
N SER A 295 -7.88 7.82 -15.81
CA SER A 295 -7.26 7.15 -14.68
C SER A 295 -6.79 5.72 -14.99
N SER A 296 -7.33 5.06 -16.03
CA SER A 296 -6.99 3.71 -16.50
C SER A 296 -6.80 3.61 -18.02
N CYS A 297 -6.08 2.58 -18.48
CA CYS A 297 -5.85 2.37 -19.91
C CYS A 297 -7.13 2.06 -20.70
N ASN A 298 -8.15 1.55 -20.02
CA ASN A 298 -9.45 1.19 -20.59
C ASN A 298 -10.50 2.29 -20.34
N ALA A 299 -10.12 3.41 -19.72
CA ALA A 299 -11.04 4.50 -19.42
C ALA A 299 -11.55 5.15 -20.71
N THR A 300 -12.88 5.21 -20.86
CA THR A 300 -13.54 5.87 -21.98
C THR A 300 -13.71 7.38 -21.76
N ARG A 301 -13.61 7.83 -20.49
CA ARG A 301 -13.80 9.22 -20.08
C ARG A 301 -12.70 9.63 -19.10
N GLU A 302 -12.42 10.92 -19.07
CA GLU A 302 -11.57 11.53 -18.05
C GLU A 302 -12.34 11.71 -16.75
N LEU A 303 -11.62 11.66 -15.64
CA LEU A 303 -12.14 11.91 -14.30
C LEU A 303 -11.31 13.02 -13.65
N VAL A 304 -11.98 13.86 -12.86
CA VAL A 304 -11.31 14.84 -12.01
C VAL A 304 -10.62 14.08 -10.87
N VAL A 305 -9.29 14.15 -10.83
CA VAL A 305 -8.49 13.63 -9.73
C VAL A 305 -8.19 14.78 -8.78
N THR A 306 -8.99 14.88 -7.72
CA THR A 306 -8.82 15.90 -6.68
C THR A 306 -7.52 15.69 -5.91
N LYS A 307 -6.77 16.77 -5.70
CA LYS A 307 -5.59 16.80 -4.84
C LYS A 307 -5.79 17.78 -3.69
N TYR A 308 -5.10 17.50 -2.59
CA TYR A 308 -5.05 18.36 -1.42
C TYR A 308 -3.62 18.81 -1.19
N ALA A 309 -3.46 20.00 -0.62
CA ALA A 309 -2.23 20.54 -0.11
C ALA A 309 -2.40 20.87 1.39
N VAL A 310 -1.28 20.93 2.11
CA VAL A 310 -1.27 21.44 3.48
C VAL A 310 -1.35 22.96 3.41
N GLY A 311 -2.49 23.55 3.78
CA GLY A 311 -2.65 25.01 3.83
C GLY A 311 -1.97 25.61 5.05
N SER A 312 -2.15 24.97 6.20
CA SER A 312 -1.44 25.28 7.44
C SER A 312 -1.44 24.07 8.37
N PHE A 313 -0.46 24.00 9.28
CA PHE A 313 -0.43 23.03 10.35
C PHE A 313 0.24 23.61 11.60
N TRP A 314 -0.18 23.14 12.78
CA TRP A 314 0.34 23.60 14.06
C TRP A 314 0.34 22.45 15.08
N ILE A 315 1.20 22.57 16.08
CA ILE A 315 1.26 21.62 17.20
C ILE A 315 0.14 21.98 18.18
N THR A 316 -0.66 21.00 18.58
CA THR A 316 -1.69 21.16 19.61
C THR A 316 -1.28 20.57 20.95
N SER A 317 -0.41 19.56 20.95
CA SER A 317 0.14 18.96 22.15
C SER A 317 1.54 18.40 21.90
N SER A 318 2.42 18.50 22.89
CA SER A 318 3.71 17.85 22.88
C SER A 318 4.10 17.40 24.28
N LYS A 319 4.57 16.16 24.39
CA LYS A 319 5.24 15.63 25.57
C LYS A 319 6.64 15.22 25.16
N VAL A 320 7.62 16.04 25.51
CA VAL A 320 9.04 15.78 25.22
C VAL A 320 9.64 15.04 26.40
N MET A 321 10.26 13.89 26.15
CA MET A 321 11.05 13.24 27.19
C MET A 321 12.42 13.92 27.28
N SER A 322 12.66 14.62 28.38
CA SER A 322 14.00 15.09 28.74
C SER A 322 14.75 13.93 29.40
N TYR A 323 15.88 13.51 28.82
CA TYR A 323 16.85 12.70 29.55
C TYR A 323 17.41 13.59 30.66
N SER A 324 17.05 13.31 31.92
CA SER A 324 17.85 13.77 33.06
C SER A 324 19.20 13.07 32.94
N THR A 325 20.22 13.82 32.55
CA THR A 325 21.63 13.40 32.53
C THR A 325 22.09 12.89 33.88
#